data_AF-A0A940X8V4-F1
#
_entry.id   AF-A0A940X8V4-F1
#
_cell.length_a   1.000
_cell.length_b   1.000
_cell.length_c   1.000
_cell.angle_alpha   90.00
_cell.angle_beta   90.00
_cell.angle_gamma   90.00
#
_symmetry.space_group_name_H-M   'P 1'
#
loop_
_entity.id
_entity.type
_entity.pdbx_description
1 polymer ?
#
loop_
_entity_poly.entity_id
_entity_poly.type
_entity_poly.pdbx_seq_one_letter_code
_entity_poly.pdbx_strand_id
1 'polypeptide(L)'
;MKFTEPIIDKFRVLIVVTNPEDILQEQFDFIYNYASINCMSIEHIIMNCLTDLSEKFNTCITTYNFIYFIGHGDDKGTVIGNDTNYYLWSDIVDILNNTSCLDRQSLLFLHSCYSYNASEYILNICKKVKYIICFKEPSHNVQGYTSFFMFVYYIVYKGKTFKQAVKIINKTAYEDLHFLGK
;
A
#
# COMPACT_ATOMS: atom_id res chain seq x y z
N MET A 1 -25.61 10.65 -1.49
CA MET A 1 -25.38 9.47 -2.36
C MET A 1 -24.70 8.41 -1.49
N LYS A 2 -25.27 7.21 -1.31
CA LYS A 2 -24.58 6.13 -0.57
C LYS A 2 -23.49 5.57 -1.49
N PHE A 3 -22.22 5.86 -1.19
CA PHE A 3 -21.10 5.24 -1.89
C PHE A 3 -21.06 3.75 -1.54
N THR A 4 -21.16 2.88 -2.54
CA THR A 4 -20.90 1.45 -2.41
C THR A 4 -19.42 1.21 -2.72
N GLU A 5 -18.67 0.71 -1.73
CA GLU A 5 -17.28 0.25 -1.90
C GLU A 5 -17.24 -0.80 -3.03
N PRO A 6 -16.28 -0.74 -3.97
CA PRO A 6 -16.17 -1.72 -5.03
C PRO A 6 -15.80 -3.08 -4.42
N ILE A 7 -16.52 -4.11 -4.85
CA ILE A 7 -16.05 -5.49 -4.71
C ILE A 7 -15.02 -5.67 -5.82
N ILE A 8 -13.73 -5.54 -5.49
CA ILE A 8 -12.67 -5.75 -6.47
C ILE A 8 -12.53 -7.26 -6.67
N ASP A 9 -13.02 -7.75 -7.80
CA ASP A 9 -13.01 -9.19 -8.11
C ASP A 9 -11.59 -9.76 -8.14
N LYS A 10 -10.58 -8.99 -8.58
CA LYS A 10 -9.15 -9.32 -8.44
C LYS A 10 -8.24 -8.08 -8.42
N PHE A 11 -7.21 -8.12 -7.58
CA PHE A 11 -6.20 -7.06 -7.51
C PHE A 11 -5.11 -7.19 -8.59
N ARG A 12 -4.64 -6.06 -9.08
CA ARG A 12 -3.38 -5.90 -9.83
C ARG A 12 -2.46 -5.09 -8.95
N VAL A 13 -1.51 -5.79 -8.31
CA VAL A 13 -0.73 -5.27 -7.18
C VAL A 13 0.63 -4.80 -7.63
N LEU A 14 1.04 -3.63 -7.17
CA LEU A 14 2.43 -3.21 -7.15
C LEU A 14 2.93 -3.20 -5.70
N ILE A 15 3.91 -4.03 -5.38
CA ILE A 15 4.64 -3.94 -4.11
C ILE A 15 5.76 -2.92 -4.27
N VAL A 16 5.80 -1.94 -3.39
CA VAL A 16 6.84 -0.91 -3.36
C VAL A 16 7.63 -1.07 -2.07
N VAL A 17 8.86 -1.56 -2.20
CA VAL A 17 9.81 -1.66 -1.09
C VAL A 17 10.63 -0.38 -1.07
N THR A 18 10.49 0.40 -0.01
CA THR A 18 11.18 1.69 0.15
C THR A 18 12.52 1.52 0.86
N ASN A 19 12.58 0.71 1.91
CA ASN A 19 13.83 0.30 2.54
C ASN A 19 13.98 -1.24 2.48
N PRO A 20 14.82 -1.78 1.58
CA PRO A 20 15.03 -3.22 1.46
C PRO A 20 15.84 -3.82 2.60
N GLU A 21 16.63 -3.04 3.36
CA GLU A 21 17.49 -3.57 4.43
C GLU A 21 16.68 -4.07 5.63
N ASP A 22 15.47 -3.55 5.83
CA ASP A 22 14.55 -3.96 6.91
C ASP A 22 13.71 -5.19 6.58
N ILE A 23 13.73 -5.64 5.33
CA ILE A 23 12.91 -6.73 4.84
C ILE A 23 13.84 -7.87 4.47
N LEU A 24 13.84 -8.91 5.30
CA LEU A 24 14.58 -10.13 4.98
C LEU A 24 14.03 -10.72 3.67
N GLN A 25 14.92 -11.28 2.85
CA GLN A 25 14.53 -11.84 1.55
C GLN A 25 13.42 -12.88 1.69
N GLU A 26 13.45 -13.72 2.73
CA GLU A 26 12.42 -14.73 2.98
C GLU A 26 11.05 -14.11 3.31
N GLN A 27 11.04 -12.95 3.98
CA GLN A 27 9.81 -12.21 4.26
C GLN A 27 9.25 -11.63 2.96
N PHE A 28 10.10 -11.03 2.13
CA PHE A 28 9.70 -10.52 0.83
C PHE A 28 9.16 -11.63 -0.08
N ASP A 29 9.87 -12.75 -0.18
CA ASP A 29 9.46 -13.90 -0.98
C ASP A 29 8.10 -14.43 -0.52
N PHE A 30 7.87 -14.49 0.79
CA PHE A 30 6.58 -14.90 1.34
C PHE A 30 5.45 -13.94 0.95
N ILE A 31 5.70 -12.62 1.04
CA ILE A 31 4.73 -11.59 0.64
C ILE A 31 4.41 -11.71 -0.85
N TYR A 32 5.44 -11.77 -1.69
CA TYR A 32 5.31 -11.83 -3.13
C TYR A 32 4.58 -13.10 -3.58
N ASN A 33 4.96 -14.27 -3.04
CA ASN A 33 4.34 -15.54 -3.36
C ASN A 33 2.89 -15.62 -2.88
N TYR A 34 2.59 -15.08 -1.70
CA TYR A 34 1.22 -15.02 -1.23
C TYR A 34 0.36 -14.16 -2.16
N ALA A 35 0.83 -12.97 -2.52
CA ALA A 35 0.07 -12.08 -3.40
C ALA A 35 -0.01 -12.62 -4.84
N SER A 36 1.00 -13.33 -5.36
CA SER A 36 0.96 -13.93 -6.70
C SER A 36 -0.10 -15.03 -6.85
N ILE A 37 -0.36 -15.80 -5.79
CA ILE A 37 -1.41 -16.83 -5.75
C ILE A 37 -2.81 -16.20 -5.69
N ASN A 38 -2.92 -15.05 -5.02
CA ASN A 38 -4.21 -14.48 -4.62
C ASN A 38 -4.67 -13.30 -5.47
N CYS A 39 -3.79 -12.73 -6.29
CA CYS A 39 -4.07 -11.55 -7.11
C CYS A 39 -4.01 -11.88 -8.61
N MET A 40 -4.60 -11.04 -9.46
CA MET A 40 -4.59 -11.21 -10.92
C MET A 40 -3.20 -10.98 -11.50
N SER A 41 -2.49 -9.98 -10.99
CA SER A 41 -1.11 -9.71 -11.35
C SER A 41 -0.40 -9.12 -10.15
N ILE A 42 0.90 -9.38 -10.07
CA ILE A 42 1.78 -8.80 -9.09
C ILE A 42 3.08 -8.39 -9.77
N GLU A 43 3.52 -7.20 -9.44
CA GLU A 43 4.85 -6.72 -9.76
C GLU A 43 5.43 -6.08 -8.49
N HIS A 44 6.74 -5.93 -8.44
CA HIS A 44 7.40 -5.23 -7.36
C HIS A 44 8.43 -4.25 -7.88
N ILE A 45 8.79 -3.30 -7.02
CA ILE A 45 9.99 -2.46 -7.16
C ILE A 45 10.68 -2.35 -5.81
N ILE A 46 12.00 -2.31 -5.86
CA ILE A 46 12.85 -1.88 -4.75
C ILE A 46 13.32 -0.49 -5.11
N MET A 47 12.96 0.49 -4.28
CA MET A 47 13.32 1.89 -4.50
C MET A 47 14.67 2.17 -3.84
N ASN A 48 15.62 2.66 -4.63
CA ASN A 48 16.86 3.29 -4.16
C ASN A 48 16.73 4.81 -4.15
N CYS A 49 15.84 5.34 -4.99
CA CYS A 49 15.53 6.76 -5.09
C CYS A 49 14.09 6.97 -5.60
N LEU A 50 13.61 8.20 -5.54
CA LEU A 50 12.25 8.53 -5.96
C LEU A 50 12.03 8.31 -7.47
N THR A 51 13.07 8.48 -8.30
CA THR A 51 12.97 8.30 -9.75
C THR A 51 12.64 6.87 -10.15
N ASP A 52 13.01 5.86 -9.34
CA ASP A 52 12.69 4.45 -9.60
C ASP A 52 11.17 4.21 -9.71
N LEU A 53 10.39 4.87 -8.84
CA LEU A 53 8.92 4.81 -8.89
C LEU A 53 8.39 5.49 -10.15
N SER A 54 8.97 6.63 -10.53
CA SER A 54 8.58 7.32 -11.76
C SER A 54 8.90 6.49 -13.01
N GLU A 55 10.06 5.84 -13.06
CA GLU A 55 10.49 4.98 -14.16
C GLU A 55 9.63 3.73 -14.26
N LYS A 56 9.30 3.11 -13.11
CA LYS A 56 8.37 1.99 -13.06
C LYS A 56 7.03 2.35 -13.69
N PHE A 57 6.52 3.54 -13.40
CA PHE A 57 5.28 4.01 -13.98
C PHE A 57 5.42 4.46 -15.43
N ASN A 58 6.56 4.99 -15.86
CA ASN A 58 6.76 5.36 -17.27
C ASN A 58 6.89 4.12 -18.18
N THR A 59 7.32 2.99 -17.63
CA THR A 59 7.54 1.73 -18.36
C THR A 59 6.46 0.68 -18.11
N CYS A 60 5.43 1.01 -17.31
CA CYS A 60 4.41 0.04 -16.96
C CYS A 60 3.61 -0.41 -18.20
N ILE A 61 3.25 -1.68 -18.21
CA ILE A 61 2.25 -2.23 -19.15
C ILE A 61 0.93 -2.57 -18.44
N THR A 62 0.96 -2.54 -17.10
CA THR A 62 -0.16 -2.91 -16.22
C THR A 62 -0.71 -1.67 -15.54
N THR A 63 -2.03 -1.49 -15.56
CA THR A 63 -2.71 -0.54 -14.66
C THR A 63 -2.94 -1.20 -13.30
N TYR A 64 -2.30 -0.70 -12.26
CA TYR A 64 -2.48 -1.18 -10.89
C TYR A 64 -3.73 -0.56 -10.25
N ASN A 65 -4.40 -1.35 -9.42
CA ASN A 65 -5.50 -0.86 -8.57
C ASN A 65 -5.20 -1.00 -7.08
N PHE A 66 -4.05 -1.61 -6.74
CA PHE A 66 -3.57 -1.73 -5.39
C PHE A 66 -2.05 -1.54 -5.36
N ILE A 67 -1.59 -0.55 -4.60
CA ILE A 67 -0.16 -0.38 -4.29
C ILE A 67 0.05 -0.68 -2.81
N TYR A 68 1.00 -1.56 -2.52
CA TYR A 68 1.42 -1.88 -1.16
C TYR A 68 2.81 -1.30 -0.91
N PHE A 69 2.88 -0.22 -0.13
CA PHE A 69 4.14 0.39 0.29
C PHE A 69 4.62 -0.29 1.56
N ILE A 70 5.89 -0.71 1.57
CA ILE A 70 6.55 -1.34 2.71
C ILE A 70 7.86 -0.61 2.98
N GLY A 71 8.07 -0.23 4.24
CA GLY A 71 9.34 0.29 4.75
C GLY A 71 9.13 1.37 5.79
N HIS A 72 10.20 2.07 6.14
CA HIS A 72 10.16 3.08 7.19
C HIS A 72 9.64 4.42 6.70
N GLY A 73 8.97 5.11 7.60
CA GLY A 73 8.45 6.44 7.36
C GLY A 73 7.73 6.95 8.59
N ASP A 74 7.18 8.15 8.42
CA ASP A 74 6.36 8.83 9.40
C ASP A 74 5.23 9.59 8.70
N ASP A 75 4.59 10.48 9.45
CA ASP A 75 3.50 11.35 9.06
C ASP A 75 3.84 12.25 7.86
N LYS A 76 5.12 12.54 7.63
CA LYS A 76 5.60 13.54 6.66
C LYS A 76 6.22 12.90 5.43
N GLY A 77 6.81 11.71 5.57
CA GLY A 77 7.55 11.09 4.49
C GLY A 77 7.97 9.65 4.76
N THR A 78 8.80 9.14 3.86
CA THR A 78 9.32 7.78 3.89
C THR A 78 10.80 7.79 3.55
N VAL A 79 11.51 6.83 4.14
CA VAL A 79 12.92 6.62 3.91
C VAL A 79 13.09 5.65 2.74
N ILE A 80 13.91 6.02 1.76
CA ILE A 80 14.12 5.24 0.54
C ILE A 80 15.61 4.89 0.38
N GLY A 81 15.89 3.63 0.06
CA GLY A 81 17.24 3.07 -0.04
C GLY A 81 17.80 2.73 1.34
N ASN A 82 19.12 2.88 1.52
CA ASN A 82 19.85 2.48 2.73
C ASN A 82 19.77 3.53 3.84
N ASP A 83 18.55 3.90 4.25
CA ASP A 83 18.27 4.85 5.34
C ASP A 83 18.79 6.29 5.23
N THR A 84 19.32 6.68 4.06
CA THR A 84 20.00 7.98 3.89
C THR A 84 19.13 9.04 3.24
N ASN A 85 18.12 8.64 2.47
CA ASN A 85 17.28 9.57 1.72
C ASN A 85 15.86 9.58 2.26
N TYR A 86 15.43 10.74 2.73
CA TYR A 86 14.08 10.97 3.22
C TYR A 86 13.30 11.80 2.19
N TYR A 87 12.17 11.26 1.72
CA TYR A 87 11.30 11.89 0.74
C TYR A 87 9.93 12.16 1.32
N LEU A 88 9.34 13.30 0.95
CA LEU A 88 8.02 13.67 1.45
C LEU A 88 6.94 12.87 0.74
N TRP A 89 5.83 12.61 1.44
CA TRP A 89 4.65 12.00 0.82
C TRP A 89 4.10 12.86 -0.33
N SER A 90 4.33 14.18 -0.33
CA SER A 90 4.00 15.07 -1.45
C SER A 90 4.68 14.66 -2.74
N ASP A 91 5.96 14.26 -2.68
CA ASP A 91 6.76 13.95 -3.86
C ASP A 91 6.27 12.64 -4.49
N ILE A 92 5.92 11.66 -3.64
CA ILE A 92 5.29 10.40 -4.05
C ILE A 92 3.91 10.68 -4.67
N VAL A 93 3.11 11.54 -4.03
CA VAL A 93 1.79 11.93 -4.55
C VAL A 93 1.87 12.53 -5.94
N ASP A 94 2.84 13.39 -6.20
CA ASP A 94 3.00 14.03 -7.51
C ASP A 94 3.25 12.96 -8.59
N ILE A 95 4.08 11.97 -8.30
CA ILE A 95 4.29 10.82 -9.18
C ILE A 95 2.99 10.02 -9.38
N LEU A 96 2.28 9.70 -8.29
CA LEU A 96 1.01 8.97 -8.35
C LEU A 96 -0.07 9.73 -9.15
N ASN A 97 -0.13 11.05 -9.04
CA ASN A 97 -1.07 11.88 -9.79
C ASN A 97 -0.73 11.94 -11.29
N ASN A 98 0.55 11.85 -11.66
CA ASN A 98 1.00 11.99 -13.05
C ASN A 98 0.98 10.66 -13.84
N THR A 99 1.05 9.50 -13.18
CA THR A 99 1.13 8.19 -13.87
C THR A 99 -0.19 7.71 -14.52
N SER A 100 -0.17 7.21 -15.75
CA SER A 100 -1.33 6.51 -16.35
C SER A 100 -1.55 5.08 -15.82
N CYS A 101 -0.62 4.57 -15.02
CA CYS A 101 -0.59 3.18 -14.55
C CYS A 101 -1.37 2.94 -13.27
N LEU A 102 -2.06 3.95 -12.75
CA LEU A 102 -2.86 3.84 -11.55
C LEU A 102 -4.34 4.06 -11.89
N ASP A 103 -5.16 3.10 -11.50
CA ASP A 103 -6.61 3.22 -11.62
C ASP A 103 -7.11 4.41 -10.78
N ARG A 104 -8.15 5.11 -11.27
CA ARG A 104 -8.78 6.25 -10.57
C ARG A 104 -9.47 5.83 -9.27
N GLN A 105 -9.65 4.53 -9.02
CA GLN A 105 -10.19 3.98 -7.78
C GLN A 105 -9.17 3.14 -7.00
N SER A 106 -7.89 3.50 -7.11
CA SER A 106 -6.82 2.72 -6.49
C SER A 106 -6.85 2.77 -4.96
N LEU A 107 -6.39 1.66 -4.38
CA LEU A 107 -6.10 1.48 -2.97
C LEU A 107 -4.59 1.63 -2.73
N LEU A 108 -4.20 2.43 -1.74
CA LEU A 108 -2.87 2.32 -1.13
C LEU A 108 -2.96 1.58 0.18
N PHE A 109 -1.99 0.71 0.44
CA PHE A 109 -1.74 0.18 1.78
C PHE A 109 -0.36 0.67 2.18
N LEU A 110 -0.31 1.54 3.19
CA LEU A 110 0.92 2.09 3.74
C LEU A 110 1.33 1.27 4.97
N HIS A 111 2.25 0.33 4.77
CA HIS A 111 2.95 -0.34 5.86
C HIS A 111 4.20 0.48 6.20
N SER A 112 3.93 1.60 6.86
CA SER A 112 4.91 2.48 7.48
C SER A 112 4.32 3.06 8.77
N CYS A 113 5.21 3.35 9.72
CA CYS A 113 4.86 3.93 11.01
C CYS A 113 4.15 5.28 10.85
N TYR A 114 3.17 5.55 11.73
CA TYR A 114 2.47 6.85 11.81
C TYR A 114 1.90 7.38 10.48
N SER A 115 1.56 6.48 9.57
CA SER A 115 1.10 6.83 8.22
C SER A 115 -0.32 7.41 8.17
N TYR A 116 -1.05 7.49 9.29
CA TYR A 116 -2.42 8.02 9.32
C TYR A 116 -2.53 9.48 8.82
N ASN A 117 -1.72 10.39 9.38
CA ASN A 117 -1.75 11.81 9.00
C ASN A 117 -1.32 12.01 7.54
N ALA A 118 -0.28 11.28 7.12
CA ALA A 118 0.14 11.19 5.73
C ALA A 118 -1.00 10.71 4.83
N SER A 119 -1.75 9.70 5.28
CA SER A 119 -2.86 9.13 4.52
C SER A 119 -4.01 10.11 4.33
N GLU A 120 -4.36 10.90 5.35
CA GLU A 120 -5.35 11.97 5.20
C GLU A 120 -4.88 13.03 4.20
N TYR A 121 -3.60 13.41 4.26
CA TYR A 121 -3.01 14.34 3.29
C TYR A 121 -3.07 13.78 1.86
N ILE A 122 -2.58 12.56 1.63
CA ILE A 122 -2.61 11.88 0.32
C ILE A 122 -4.05 11.76 -0.18
N LEU A 123 -4.98 11.36 0.68
CA LEU A 123 -6.41 11.35 0.42
C LEU A 123 -7.04 12.74 0.37
N ASN A 124 -6.34 13.86 0.37
CA ASN A 124 -6.98 15.13 0.03
C ASN A 124 -6.53 15.62 -1.34
N ILE A 125 -5.28 15.33 -1.69
CA ILE A 125 -4.63 15.89 -2.87
C ILE A 125 -4.49 14.90 -4.04
N CYS A 126 -4.37 13.59 -3.76
CA CYS A 126 -4.22 12.59 -4.80
C CYS A 126 -5.60 12.23 -5.37
N LYS A 127 -5.79 12.47 -6.68
CA LYS A 127 -7.08 12.26 -7.35
C LYS A 127 -7.29 10.81 -7.80
N LYS A 128 -6.22 10.02 -7.89
CA LYS A 128 -6.25 8.62 -8.34
C LYS A 128 -6.37 7.63 -7.19
N VAL A 129 -5.99 8.04 -5.99
CA VAL A 129 -6.14 7.24 -4.78
C VAL A 129 -7.50 7.53 -4.16
N LYS A 130 -8.31 6.49 -4.04
CA LYS A 130 -9.65 6.57 -3.47
C LYS A 130 -9.72 6.00 -2.07
N TYR A 131 -8.87 5.03 -1.78
CA TYR A 131 -8.84 4.33 -0.50
C TYR A 131 -7.41 4.26 0.00
N ILE A 132 -7.23 4.40 1.32
CA ILE A 132 -5.95 4.12 1.97
C ILE A 132 -6.20 3.24 3.20
N ILE A 133 -5.31 2.28 3.37
CA ILE A 133 -5.13 1.50 4.58
C ILE A 133 -3.78 1.88 5.18
N CYS A 134 -3.76 2.20 6.47
CA CYS A 134 -2.58 2.74 7.14
C CYS A 134 -2.55 2.39 8.62
N PHE A 135 -1.42 2.66 9.27
CA PHE A 135 -1.24 2.54 10.71
C PHE A 135 -1.20 3.92 11.36
N LYS A 136 -1.88 4.08 12.49
CA LYS A 136 -1.81 5.34 13.25
C LYS A 136 -0.71 5.32 14.30
N GLU A 137 -0.43 4.17 14.89
CA GLU A 137 0.72 3.93 15.78
C GLU A 137 1.91 3.31 15.02
N PRO A 138 3.10 3.14 15.63
CA PRO A 138 4.19 2.36 15.04
C PRO A 138 3.73 0.96 14.66
N SER A 139 4.01 0.56 13.42
CA SER A 139 3.77 -0.80 12.96
C SER A 139 5.06 -1.61 13.09
N HIS A 140 5.01 -2.76 13.75
CA HIS A 140 6.08 -3.75 13.63
C HIS A 140 5.92 -4.57 12.34
N ASN A 141 7.03 -5.01 11.74
CA ASN A 141 7.02 -5.77 10.49
C ASN A 141 6.04 -6.96 10.51
N VAL A 142 6.02 -7.71 11.62
CA VAL A 142 5.10 -8.86 11.79
C VAL A 142 3.64 -8.44 11.72
N GLN A 143 3.29 -7.31 12.32
CA GLN A 143 1.93 -6.76 12.28
C GLN A 143 1.59 -6.38 10.85
N GLY A 144 2.39 -5.55 10.19
CA GLY A 144 2.05 -5.10 8.84
C GLY A 144 1.96 -6.21 7.80
N TYR A 145 2.83 -7.23 7.88
CA TYR A 145 2.71 -8.41 7.02
C TYR A 145 1.44 -9.21 7.31
N THR A 146 1.12 -9.42 8.60
CA THR A 146 -0.10 -10.12 9.02
C THR A 146 -1.35 -9.36 8.56
N SER A 147 -1.39 -8.04 8.76
CA SER A 147 -2.44 -7.17 8.25
C SER A 147 -2.63 -7.33 6.75
N PHE A 148 -1.54 -7.30 5.98
CA PHE A 148 -1.57 -7.45 4.53
C PHE A 148 -2.16 -8.81 4.11
N PHE A 149 -1.67 -9.91 4.70
CA PHE A 149 -2.17 -11.25 4.39
C PHE A 149 -3.64 -11.42 4.72
N MET A 150 -4.03 -10.99 5.93
CA MET A 150 -5.42 -11.07 6.35
C MET A 150 -6.31 -10.17 5.49
N PHE A 151 -5.83 -9.00 5.08
CA PHE A 151 -6.56 -8.10 4.21
C PHE A 151 -6.83 -8.75 2.87
N VAL A 152 -5.80 -9.20 2.16
CA VAL A 152 -5.94 -9.90 0.89
C VAL A 152 -6.85 -11.13 1.04
N TYR A 153 -6.69 -11.92 2.11
CA TYR A 153 -7.56 -13.06 2.39
C TYR A 153 -9.04 -12.68 2.49
N TYR A 154 -9.38 -11.68 3.30
CA TYR A 154 -10.77 -11.31 3.54
C TYR A 154 -11.43 -10.70 2.30
N ILE A 155 -10.69 -9.94 1.51
CA ILE A 155 -11.23 -9.37 0.27
C ILE A 155 -11.40 -10.46 -0.78
N VAL A 156 -10.32 -11.17 -1.13
CA VAL A 156 -10.30 -12.11 -2.26
C VAL A 156 -11.11 -13.37 -1.96
N TYR A 157 -10.93 -14.00 -0.79
CA TYR A 157 -11.56 -15.29 -0.49
C TYR A 157 -12.87 -15.19 0.27
N LYS A 158 -13.04 -14.15 1.10
CA LYS A 158 -14.25 -13.98 1.91
C LYS A 158 -15.22 -12.95 1.34
N GLY A 159 -14.89 -12.33 0.21
CA GLY A 159 -15.74 -11.34 -0.47
C GLY A 159 -16.13 -10.18 0.44
N LYS A 160 -15.24 -9.80 1.37
CA LYS A 160 -15.47 -8.66 2.25
C LYS A 160 -15.17 -7.36 1.53
N THR A 161 -15.82 -6.30 1.98
CA THR A 161 -15.43 -4.92 1.64
C THR A 161 -14.16 -4.52 2.39
N PHE A 162 -13.47 -3.47 1.95
CA PHE A 162 -12.23 -3.00 2.59
C PHE A 162 -12.45 -2.65 4.05
N LYS A 163 -13.52 -1.89 4.33
CA LYS A 163 -13.89 -1.52 5.70
C LYS A 163 -14.21 -2.73 6.58
N GLN A 164 -14.87 -3.74 6.03
CA GLN A 164 -15.16 -4.97 6.78
C GLN A 164 -13.89 -5.76 7.08
N ALA A 165 -12.96 -5.88 6.12
CA ALA A 165 -11.69 -6.57 6.32
C ALA A 165 -10.88 -5.88 7.43
N VAL A 166 -10.68 -4.56 7.35
CA VAL A 166 -9.95 -3.79 8.39
C VAL A 166 -10.61 -3.95 9.77
N LYS A 167 -11.94 -3.86 9.85
CA LYS A 167 -12.66 -4.06 11.13
C LYS A 167 -12.46 -5.44 11.73
N ILE A 168 -12.35 -6.49 10.89
CA ILE A 168 -12.10 -7.85 11.37
C ILE A 168 -10.66 -7.97 11.84
N ILE A 169 -9.71 -7.48 11.05
CA ILE A 169 -8.26 -7.52 11.34
C ILE A 169 -7.96 -6.88 12.70
N ASN A 170 -8.47 -5.68 12.96
CA ASN A 170 -8.25 -4.99 14.25
C ASN A 170 -8.79 -5.79 15.44
N LYS A 171 -9.86 -6.56 15.26
CA LYS A 171 -10.42 -7.42 16.32
C LYS A 171 -9.62 -8.69 16.56
N THR A 172 -8.99 -9.23 15.52
CA THR A 172 -8.30 -10.53 15.58
C THR A 172 -6.83 -10.41 15.92
N ALA A 173 -6.18 -9.33 15.48
CA ALA A 173 -4.74 -9.15 15.59
C ALA A 173 -4.34 -8.00 16.53
N TYR A 174 -5.31 -7.35 17.20
CA TYR A 174 -5.09 -6.14 18.01
C TYR A 174 -4.28 -5.06 17.26
N GLU A 175 -4.60 -4.91 15.99
CA GLU A 175 -3.92 -3.96 15.11
C GLU A 175 -4.63 -2.61 15.12
N ASP A 176 -3.85 -1.54 15.00
CA ASP A 176 -4.35 -0.18 14.84
C ASP A 176 -4.39 0.22 13.36
N LEU A 177 -5.03 -0.63 12.56
CA LEU A 177 -5.17 -0.45 11.13
C LEU A 177 -6.38 0.46 10.85
N HIS A 178 -6.18 1.48 10.03
CA HIS A 178 -7.23 2.44 9.68
C HIS A 178 -7.59 2.33 8.21
N PHE A 179 -8.89 2.45 7.94
CA PHE A 179 -9.41 2.54 6.58
C PHE A 179 -9.95 3.95 6.34
N LEU A 180 -9.40 4.61 5.33
CA LEU A 180 -9.78 5.95 4.90
C LEU A 180 -10.24 5.89 3.43
N GLY A 181 -11.26 6.68 3.06
CA GLY A 181 -11.76 6.70 1.70
C GLY A 181 -12.61 7.92 1.34
N LYS A 182 -12.68 8.23 0.03
CA LYS A 182 -13.47 9.32 -0.58
C LYS A 182 -14.74 8.84 -1.26
#